data_AF-A0A820VHY2-F1
#
_entry.id   AF-A0A820VHY2-F1
#
_cell.length_a   1.000
_cell.length_b   1.000
_cell.length_c   1.000
_cell.angle_alpha   90.00
_cell.angle_beta   90.00
_cell.angle_gamma   90.00
#
_symmetry.space_group_name_H-M   'P 1'
#
loop_
_entity.id
_entity.type
_entity.pdbx_description
1 polymer ?
#
loop_
_entity_poly.entity_id
_entity_poly.type
_entity_poly.pdbx_seq_one_letter_code
_entity_poly.pdbx_strand_id
1 'polypeptide(L)'
;VVNRGDPYPAEVAATVQAVMQSLNFSNPYRLVWQSKVGPSAWLGCATDDAIKGLAKNNRRHILLVPIAFTSDHIETLHELDIEYAGHLAKSVGIEMIRRCASLNDSPIFIKAMADIVHKHLQSKNRHTNQLPLRCPGCVNASCEQMRKFFCPSS
;
A
#
# COMPACT_ATOMS: atom_id res chain seq x y z
N VAL A 1 -2.10 -15.63 -4.34
CA VAL A 1 -1.59 -14.70 -5.37
C VAL A 1 -0.18 -14.27 -5.05
N VAL A 2 0.08 -13.68 -3.88
CA VAL A 2 1.44 -13.29 -3.43
C VAL A 2 2.48 -14.41 -3.56
N ASN A 3 2.19 -15.63 -3.10
CA ASN A 3 3.12 -16.77 -3.19
C ASN A 3 3.47 -17.20 -4.62
N ARG A 4 2.82 -16.67 -5.66
CA ARG A 4 3.20 -16.88 -7.06
C ARG A 4 4.33 -15.93 -7.51
N GLY A 5 4.81 -15.08 -6.60
CA GLY A 5 5.85 -14.07 -6.83
C GLY A 5 5.28 -12.75 -7.34
N ASP A 6 4.20 -12.30 -6.70
CA ASP A 6 3.63 -10.98 -6.95
C ASP A 6 4.56 -9.88 -6.40
N PRO A 7 4.87 -8.82 -7.16
CA PRO A 7 5.82 -7.78 -6.73
C PRO A 7 5.26 -6.83 -5.66
N TYR A 8 3.94 -6.78 -5.49
CA TYR A 8 3.26 -5.77 -4.67
C TYR A 8 3.81 -5.62 -3.25
N PRO A 9 4.05 -6.69 -2.46
CA PRO A 9 4.52 -6.52 -1.09
C PRO A 9 5.90 -5.84 -1.00
N ALA A 10 6.79 -6.13 -1.96
CA ALA A 10 8.12 -5.56 -2.00
C ALA A 10 8.09 -4.08 -2.41
N GLU A 11 7.26 -3.71 -3.39
CA GLU A 11 7.10 -2.33 -3.85
C GLU A 11 6.43 -1.43 -2.77
N VAL A 12 5.43 -1.96 -2.07
CA VAL A 12 4.82 -1.26 -0.92
C VAL A 12 5.84 -1.08 0.21
N ALA A 13 6.62 -2.11 0.54
CA ALA A 13 7.67 -2.00 1.55
C ALA A 13 8.75 -0.97 1.16
N ALA A 14 9.11 -0.89 -0.12
CA ALA A 14 10.04 0.13 -0.62
C ALA A 14 9.48 1.55 -0.45
N THR A 15 8.19 1.75 -0.73
CA THR A 15 7.51 3.04 -0.50
C THR A 15 7.52 3.44 0.97
N VAL A 16 7.17 2.51 1.87
CA VAL A 16 7.23 2.76 3.33
C VAL A 16 8.64 3.14 3.76
N GLN A 17 9.65 2.42 3.30
CA GLN A 17 11.04 2.72 3.65
C GLN A 17 11.46 4.12 3.21
N ALA A 18 11.12 4.53 1.98
CA ALA A 18 11.44 5.87 1.46
C ALA A 18 10.74 6.99 2.25
N VAL A 19 9.48 6.78 2.65
CA VAL A 19 8.75 7.73 3.52
C VAL A 19 9.44 7.84 4.87
N MET A 20 9.77 6.72 5.51
CA MET A 20 10.40 6.72 6.83
C MET A 20 11.80 7.34 6.82
N GLN A 21 12.57 7.13 5.75
CA GLN A 21 13.84 7.81 5.52
C GLN A 21 13.65 9.33 5.42
N SER A 22 12.66 9.79 4.64
CA SER A 22 12.35 11.22 4.49
C SER A 22 11.90 11.88 5.81
N LEU A 23 11.30 11.10 6.71
CA LEU A 23 10.89 11.51 8.06
C LEU A 23 11.99 11.32 9.11
N ASN A 24 13.23 11.00 8.69
CA ASN A 24 14.38 10.71 9.55
C ASN A 24 14.09 9.68 10.66
N PHE A 25 13.23 8.69 10.38
CA PHE A 25 12.78 7.68 11.34
C PHE A 25 12.31 8.27 12.68
N SER A 26 11.72 9.47 12.65
CA SER A 26 11.29 10.21 13.84
C SER A 26 10.28 9.47 14.73
N ASN A 27 9.56 8.48 14.18
CA ASN A 27 8.65 7.61 14.91
C ASN A 27 8.82 6.13 14.51
N PRO A 28 8.55 5.18 15.42
CA PRO A 28 8.51 3.76 15.07
C PRO A 28 7.32 3.45 14.14
N TYR A 29 7.49 2.47 13.25
CA TYR A 29 6.46 2.09 12.28
C TYR A 29 6.39 0.57 12.05
N ARG A 30 5.28 0.12 11.48
CA ARG A 30 5.06 -1.22 10.94
C ARG A 30 4.25 -1.13 9.65
N LEU A 31 4.61 -1.94 8.66
CA LEU A 31 3.75 -2.20 7.50
C LEU A 31 2.81 -3.36 7.84
N VAL A 32 1.51 -3.13 7.68
CA VAL A 32 0.42 -4.09 7.94
C VAL A 32 -0.57 -4.02 6.77
N TRP A 33 -1.46 -5.01 6.67
CA TRP A 33 -2.35 -5.17 5.52
C TRP A 33 -3.81 -5.11 5.97
N GLN A 34 -4.65 -4.47 5.15
CA GLN A 34 -6.07 -4.26 5.44
C GLN A 34 -6.95 -5.03 4.45
N SER A 35 -8.26 -4.99 4.70
CA SER A 35 -9.28 -5.41 3.72
C SER A 35 -9.18 -6.89 3.32
N LYS A 36 -8.94 -7.76 4.31
CA LYS A 36 -9.06 -9.21 4.17
C LYS A 36 -10.52 -9.59 3.92
N VAL A 37 -10.81 -10.21 2.78
CA VAL A 37 -12.16 -10.71 2.45
C VAL A 37 -12.15 -12.23 2.31
N GLY A 38 -13.13 -12.88 2.94
CA GLY A 38 -13.33 -14.32 2.84
C GLY A 38 -12.33 -15.18 3.64
N PRO A 39 -12.47 -16.51 3.56
CA PRO A 39 -11.79 -17.46 4.46
C PRO A 39 -10.36 -17.81 4.05
N SER A 40 -9.91 -17.39 2.87
CA SER A 40 -8.59 -17.75 2.36
C SER A 40 -7.45 -17.16 3.19
N ALA A 41 -6.23 -17.69 3.04
CA ALA A 41 -5.04 -17.10 3.65
C ALA A 41 -4.64 -15.81 2.93
N TRP A 42 -4.43 -14.75 3.71
CA TRP A 42 -4.00 -13.43 3.22
C TRP A 42 -2.63 -13.06 3.79
N LEU A 43 -2.01 -12.05 3.18
CA LEU A 43 -0.76 -11.49 3.68
C LEU A 43 -1.03 -10.82 5.04
N GLY A 44 -0.30 -11.27 6.07
CA GLY A 44 -0.37 -10.71 7.42
C GLY A 44 0.79 -9.74 7.70
N CYS A 45 0.75 -8.98 8.79
CA CYS A 45 -0.29 -8.93 9.83
C CYS A 45 -1.52 -8.11 9.38
N ALA A 46 -2.72 -8.52 9.79
CA ALA A 46 -3.95 -7.75 9.55
C ALA A 46 -3.95 -6.47 10.39
N THR A 47 -4.53 -5.39 9.87
CA THR A 47 -4.47 -4.08 10.51
C THR A 47 -5.18 -4.06 11.86
N ASP A 48 -6.35 -4.70 11.97
CA ASP A 48 -7.10 -4.80 13.22
C ASP A 48 -6.37 -5.63 14.28
N ASP A 49 -5.76 -6.76 13.88
CA ASP A 49 -4.92 -7.59 14.74
C ASP A 49 -3.68 -6.84 15.23
N ALA A 50 -3.06 -6.04 14.35
CA ALA A 50 -1.92 -5.21 14.71
C ALA A 50 -2.32 -4.13 15.73
N ILE A 51 -3.47 -3.47 15.55
CA ILE A 51 -4.00 -2.47 16.50
C ILE A 51 -4.26 -3.14 17.87
N LYS A 52 -4.94 -4.30 17.90
CA LYS A 52 -5.18 -5.06 19.13
C LYS A 52 -3.86 -5.47 19.81
N GLY A 53 -2.87 -5.93 19.04
CA GLY A 53 -1.56 -6.32 19.54
C GLY A 53 -0.77 -5.14 20.10
N LEU A 54 -0.81 -3.99 19.45
CA LEU A 54 -0.18 -2.75 19.91
C LEU A 54 -0.82 -2.25 21.21
N ALA A 55 -2.15 -2.33 21.33
CA ALA A 55 -2.85 -1.99 22.57
C ALA A 55 -2.42 -2.88 23.75
N LYS A 56 -2.32 -4.20 23.53
CA LYS A 56 -1.79 -5.16 24.52
C LYS A 56 -0.35 -4.84 24.93
N ASN A 57 0.44 -4.27 24.02
CA ASN A 57 1.80 -3.82 24.24
C ASN A 57 1.91 -2.35 24.71
N ASN A 58 0.85 -1.81 25.34
CA ASN A 58 0.81 -0.46 25.91
C ASN A 58 1.10 0.69 24.92
N ARG A 59 0.81 0.51 23.62
CA ARG A 59 0.77 1.62 22.67
C ARG A 59 -0.64 2.21 22.63
N ARG A 60 -0.76 3.49 23.00
CA ARG A 60 -2.05 4.19 23.15
C ARG A 60 -2.34 5.22 22.06
N HIS A 61 -1.36 5.53 21.21
CA HIS A 61 -1.51 6.46 20.09
C HIS A 61 -1.03 5.80 18.79
N ILE A 62 -1.88 5.82 17.76
CA ILE A 62 -1.62 5.21 16.45
C ILE A 62 -1.95 6.23 15.35
N LEU A 63 -1.07 6.32 14.35
CA LEU A 63 -1.34 7.00 13.09
C LEU A 63 -1.43 5.96 11.97
N LEU A 64 -2.59 5.88 11.31
CA LEU A 64 -2.83 5.06 10.13
C LEU A 64 -2.47 5.85 8.87
N VAL A 65 -1.76 5.20 7.96
CA VAL A 65 -1.29 5.80 6.70
C VAL A 65 -1.73 4.91 5.53
N PRO A 66 -2.68 5.36 4.68
CA PRO A 66 -3.10 4.62 3.49
C PRO A 66 -2.02 4.70 2.41
N ILE A 67 -0.99 3.86 2.54
CA ILE A 67 0.25 3.99 1.75
C ILE A 67 0.13 3.48 0.31
N ALA A 68 -0.83 2.59 0.05
CA ALA A 68 -0.95 1.85 -1.21
C ALA A 68 -2.10 2.33 -2.11
N PHE A 69 -2.76 3.44 -1.75
CA PHE A 69 -3.82 4.04 -2.55
C PHE A 69 -3.82 5.56 -2.38
N THR A 70 -4.10 6.30 -3.45
CA THR A 70 -3.80 7.73 -3.50
C THR A 70 -4.99 8.64 -3.19
N SER A 71 -6.22 8.12 -3.25
CA SER A 71 -7.44 8.89 -2.99
C SER A 71 -8.29 8.24 -1.90
N ASP A 72 -9.19 8.99 -1.28
CA ASP A 72 -10.18 8.39 -0.38
C ASP A 72 -11.13 7.44 -1.12
N HIS A 73 -11.50 6.36 -0.43
CA HIS A 73 -12.39 5.31 -0.91
C HIS A 73 -13.08 4.63 0.28
N ILE A 74 -13.95 3.65 0.03
CA ILE A 74 -14.77 3.04 1.09
C ILE A 74 -13.90 2.46 2.21
N GLU A 75 -12.76 1.85 1.88
CA GLU A 75 -11.83 1.31 2.86
C GLU A 75 -11.17 2.41 3.74
N THR A 76 -10.86 3.62 3.23
CA THR A 76 -10.30 4.69 4.08
C THR A 76 -11.35 5.36 4.96
N LEU A 77 -12.54 5.61 4.41
CA LEU A 77 -13.57 6.39 5.10
C LEU A 77 -14.39 5.54 6.09
N HIS A 78 -14.61 4.26 5.80
CA HIS A 78 -15.40 3.38 6.66
C HIS A 78 -14.51 2.54 7.57
N GLU A 79 -13.61 1.74 6.99
CA GLU A 79 -12.79 0.78 7.76
C GLU A 79 -11.84 1.51 8.73
N LEU A 80 -11.09 2.49 8.26
CA LEU A 80 -10.10 3.18 9.10
C LEU A 80 -10.73 4.19 10.07
N ASP A 81 -11.61 5.06 9.58
CA ASP A 81 -12.13 6.17 10.40
C ASP A 81 -13.28 5.74 11.33
N ILE A 82 -14.19 4.87 10.87
CA ILE A 82 -15.37 4.46 11.65
C ILE A 82 -15.06 3.18 12.44
N GLU A 83 -14.65 2.11 11.77
CA GLU A 83 -14.45 0.83 12.44
C GLU A 83 -13.23 0.84 13.34
N TYR A 84 -12.06 1.25 12.84
CA TYR A 84 -10.83 1.22 13.64
C TYR A 84 -10.74 2.39 14.62
N ALA A 85 -10.80 3.62 14.13
CA ALA A 85 -10.67 4.78 15.01
C ALA A 85 -11.91 5.02 15.88
N GLY A 86 -13.11 4.75 15.37
CA GLY A 86 -14.36 4.97 16.10
C GLY A 86 -14.71 3.85 17.10
N HIS A 87 -14.61 2.58 16.67
CA HIS A 87 -15.07 1.43 17.48
C HIS A 87 -13.93 0.63 18.11
N LEU A 88 -12.94 0.19 17.33
CA LEU A 88 -11.87 -0.68 17.81
C LEU A 88 -10.99 0.02 18.84
N ALA A 89 -10.64 1.30 18.62
CA ALA A 89 -9.83 2.07 19.55
C ALA A 89 -10.41 2.06 20.97
N LYS A 90 -11.73 2.28 21.10
CA LYS A 90 -12.44 2.28 22.38
C LYS A 90 -12.48 0.89 23.01
N SER A 91 -12.70 -0.15 22.22
CA SER A 91 -12.83 -1.51 22.76
C SER A 91 -11.51 -2.11 23.26
N VAL A 92 -10.37 -1.63 22.76
CA VAL A 92 -9.03 -2.10 23.16
C VAL A 92 -8.26 -1.10 24.02
N GLY A 93 -8.88 0.03 24.40
CA GLY A 93 -8.28 1.04 25.28
C GLY A 93 -7.17 1.87 24.62
N ILE A 94 -7.20 2.06 23.31
CA ILE A 94 -6.34 3.03 22.63
C ILE A 94 -6.94 4.43 22.83
N GLU A 95 -6.10 5.38 23.24
CA GLU A 95 -6.52 6.75 23.51
C GLU A 95 -6.75 7.53 22.22
N MET A 96 -5.95 7.27 21.19
CA MET A 96 -6.05 7.98 19.92
C MET A 96 -5.63 7.12 18.73
N ILE A 97 -6.52 7.01 17.76
CA ILE A 97 -6.18 6.61 16.39
C ILE A 97 -6.50 7.79 15.49
N ARG A 98 -5.54 8.19 14.66
CA ARG A 98 -5.76 9.14 13.56
C ARG A 98 -5.39 8.49 12.25
N ARG A 99 -5.97 8.95 11.16
CA ARG A 99 -5.56 8.63 9.81
C ARG A 99 -4.95 9.87 9.17
N CYS A 100 -3.86 9.73 8.42
CA CYS A 100 -3.39 10.85 7.59
C CYS A 100 -4.32 11.04 6.39
N ALA A 101 -4.43 12.28 5.90
CA ALA A 101 -5.20 12.54 4.69
C ALA A 101 -4.65 11.72 3.51
N SER A 102 -5.55 11.24 2.66
CA SER A 102 -5.18 10.70 1.35
C SER A 102 -4.58 11.80 0.48
N LEU A 103 -3.85 11.43 -0.57
CA LEU A 103 -3.19 12.43 -1.44
C LEU A 103 -4.22 13.29 -2.19
N ASN A 104 -5.35 12.69 -2.61
CA ASN A 104 -6.49 13.36 -3.24
C ASN A 104 -6.05 14.39 -4.29
N ASP A 105 -6.43 15.66 -4.12
CA ASP A 105 -6.16 16.80 -4.99
C ASP A 105 -4.88 17.58 -4.61
N SER A 106 -3.99 16.98 -3.81
CA SER A 106 -2.71 17.59 -3.42
C SER A 106 -1.95 18.12 -4.64
N PRO A 107 -1.67 19.44 -4.71
CA PRO A 107 -0.94 20.02 -5.84
C PRO A 107 0.45 19.41 -6.05
N ILE A 108 1.10 18.98 -4.95
CA ILE A 108 2.41 18.31 -5.00
C ILE A 108 2.27 16.93 -5.63
N PHE A 109 1.21 16.18 -5.30
CA PHE A 109 0.95 14.87 -5.89
C PHE A 109 0.61 14.97 -7.38
N ILE A 110 -0.25 15.93 -7.76
CA ILE A 110 -0.58 16.20 -9.16
C ILE A 110 0.68 16.54 -9.97
N LYS A 111 1.56 17.39 -9.41
CA LYS A 111 2.85 17.71 -10.03
C LYS A 111 3.73 16.46 -10.17
N ALA A 112 3.80 15.60 -9.16
CA ALA A 112 4.58 14.37 -9.22
C ALA A 112 4.09 13.42 -10.33
N MET A 113 2.77 13.28 -10.52
CA MET A 113 2.22 12.50 -11.63
C MET A 113 2.61 13.10 -12.99
N ALA A 114 2.51 14.42 -13.15
CA ALA A 114 2.95 15.10 -14.36
C ALA A 114 4.45 14.88 -14.64
N ASP A 115 5.29 14.95 -13.61
CA ASP A 115 6.73 14.72 -13.72
C ASP A 115 7.06 13.27 -14.13
N ILE A 116 6.31 12.27 -13.62
CA ILE A 116 6.46 10.87 -14.00
C ILE A 116 6.17 10.68 -15.50
N VAL A 117 5.05 11.22 -15.99
CA VAL A 117 4.68 11.14 -17.41
C VAL A 117 5.68 11.88 -18.27
N HIS A 118 6.12 13.08 -17.85
CA HIS A 118 7.12 13.86 -18.57
C HIS A 118 8.44 13.11 -18.73
N LYS A 119 8.97 12.53 -17.64
CA LYS A 119 10.19 11.71 -17.67
C LYS A 119 10.02 10.46 -18.53
N HIS A 120 8.86 9.82 -18.47
CA HIS A 120 8.56 8.65 -19.30
C HIS A 120 8.62 8.99 -20.80
N LEU A 121 7.96 10.07 -21.22
CA LEU A 121 7.98 10.55 -22.62
C LEU A 121 9.40 10.88 -23.10
N GLN A 122 10.22 11.48 -22.23
CA GLN A 122 11.64 11.77 -22.54
C GLN A 122 12.51 10.51 -22.67
N SER A 123 12.24 9.49 -21.84
CA SER A 123 13.05 8.27 -21.81
C SER A 123 12.94 7.44 -23.08
N LYS A 124 11.87 7.62 -23.88
CA LYS A 124 11.52 6.79 -25.05
C LYS A 124 11.37 5.29 -24.75
N ASN A 125 11.38 4.90 -23.48
CA ASN A 125 11.10 3.53 -23.05
C ASN A 125 9.59 3.28 -23.12
N ARG A 126 9.18 2.09 -23.57
CA ARG A 126 7.76 1.71 -23.62
C ARG A 126 7.23 1.19 -22.28
N HIS A 127 8.12 0.70 -21.42
CA HIS A 127 7.79 0.07 -20.15
C HIS A 127 8.99 0.06 -19.21
N THR A 128 8.79 -0.37 -17.96
CA THR A 128 9.86 -0.61 -17.00
C THR A 128 10.59 -1.92 -17.28
N ASN A 129 11.78 -2.11 -16.71
CA ASN A 129 12.51 -3.39 -16.82
C ASN A 129 11.82 -4.56 -16.10
N GLN A 130 10.88 -4.28 -15.18
CA GLN A 130 10.12 -5.31 -14.46
C GLN A 130 8.97 -5.87 -15.29
N LEU A 131 8.34 -5.08 -16.17
CA LEU A 131 7.15 -5.52 -16.91
C LEU A 131 7.34 -6.82 -17.73
N PRO A 132 8.48 -7.05 -18.42
CA PRO A 132 8.72 -8.31 -19.13
C PRO A 132 8.77 -9.54 -18.22
N LEU A 133 9.11 -9.36 -16.93
CA LEU A 133 9.27 -10.44 -15.96
C LEU A 133 7.93 -10.76 -15.30
N ARG A 134 7.24 -11.79 -15.81
CA ARG A 134 6.01 -12.31 -15.19
C ARG A 134 6.32 -12.98 -13.86
N CYS A 135 5.31 -13.07 -12.99
CA CYS A 135 5.43 -13.78 -11.72
C CYS A 135 5.92 -15.23 -11.97
N PRO A 136 6.90 -15.75 -11.21
CA PRO A 136 7.43 -17.11 -11.37
C PRO A 136 6.36 -18.21 -11.38
N GLY A 137 5.28 -18.04 -10.60
CA GLY A 137 4.14 -18.96 -10.55
C GLY A 137 2.92 -18.50 -11.37
N CYS A 138 3.11 -17.70 -12.41
CA CYS A 138 2.00 -17.15 -13.21
C CYS A 138 1.27 -18.24 -14.01
N VAL A 139 -0.06 -18.33 -13.81
CA VAL A 139 -0.94 -19.25 -14.56
C VAL A 139 -1.96 -18.51 -15.46
N ASN A 140 -1.92 -17.17 -15.48
CA ASN A 140 -2.85 -16.37 -16.26
C ASN A 140 -2.28 -16.08 -17.66
N ALA A 141 -2.96 -16.58 -18.70
CA ALA A 141 -2.57 -16.39 -20.10
C ALA A 141 -2.58 -14.91 -20.53
N SER A 142 -3.45 -14.08 -19.96
CA SER A 142 -3.54 -12.66 -20.28
C SER A 142 -2.29 -11.88 -19.90
N CYS A 143 -1.53 -12.33 -18.88
CA CYS A 143 -0.26 -11.71 -18.52
C CYS A 143 0.78 -11.83 -19.66
N GLU A 144 0.77 -12.93 -20.42
CA GLU A 144 1.66 -13.09 -21.57
C GLU A 144 1.21 -12.22 -22.76
N GLN A 145 -0.11 -12.10 -22.97
CA GLN A 145 -0.65 -11.22 -24.01
C GLN A 145 -0.27 -9.76 -23.74
N MET A 146 -0.42 -9.30 -22.49
CA MET A 146 0.01 -7.97 -22.06
C MET A 146 1.53 -7.77 -22.25
N ARG A 147 2.34 -8.77 -21.85
CA ARG A 147 3.81 -8.73 -22.06
C ARG A 147 4.14 -8.50 -23.53
N LYS A 148 3.56 -9.31 -24.43
CA LYS A 148 3.80 -9.19 -25.88
C LYS A 148 3.35 -7.86 -26.47
N PHE A 149 2.24 -7.31 -25.97
CA PHE A 149 1.73 -6.02 -26.42
C PHE A 149 2.72 -4.88 -26.15
N PHE A 150 3.25 -4.79 -24.92
CA PHE A 150 4.20 -3.73 -24.55
C PHE A 150 5.66 -4.05 -24.94
N CYS A 151 6.01 -5.34 -25.01
CA CYS A 151 7.36 -5.85 -25.26
C CYS A 151 7.41 -6.75 -26.52
N PRO A 152 7.12 -6.22 -27.73
CA PRO A 152 6.98 -7.06 -28.93
C PRO A 152 8.29 -7.69 -29.42
N SER A 153 9.43 -7.25 -28.90
CA SER A 153 10.77 -7.65 -29.33
C SER A 153 11.53 -8.52 -28.31
N SER A 154 10.84 -9.09 -27.30
CA SER A 154 11.45 -9.95 -26.26
C SER A 154 10.87 -11.36 -26.16
#